data_AF-A0A9E5TI82-F1
#
_entry.id   AF-A0A9E5TI82-F1
#
_cell.length_a   1.000
_cell.length_b   1.000
_cell.length_c   1.000
_cell.angle_alpha   90.00
_cell.angle_beta   90.00
_cell.angle_gamma   90.00
#
_symmetry.space_group_name_H-M   'P 1'
#
loop_
_entity.id
_entity.type
_entity.pdbx_description
1 polymer ?
#
loop_
_entity_poly.entity_id
_entity_poly.type
_entity_poly.pdbx_seq_one_letter_code
_entity_poly.pdbx_strand_id
1 'polypeptide(L)' 'MKKIALVGSPNTGKSVMFHNLTGSYVTVSNYPGTTVEVSRGRGGIGETEF' A
#
# COMPACT_ATOMS: atom_id res chain seq x y z
N MET A 1 -8.48 -5.24 -13.42
CA MET A 1 -7.94 -4.92 -12.09
C MET A 1 -6.46 -4.57 -12.24
N LYS A 2 -6.10 -3.31 -11.99
CA LYS A 2 -4.72 -2.82 -12.11
C LYS A 2 -4.07 -2.86 -10.73
N LYS A 3 -2.94 -3.56 -10.59
CA LYS A 3 -2.18 -3.62 -9.33
C LYS A 3 -1.08 -2.57 -9.35
N ILE A 4 -0.98 -1.76 -8.31
CA ILE A 4 0.07 -0.75 -8.12
C ILE A 4 0.92 -1.16 -6.93
N ALA A 5 2.24 -1.02 -7.05
CA ALA A 5 3.19 -1.25 -5.96
C ALA A 5 3.87 0.07 -5.57
N LEU A 6 3.88 0.38 -4.28
CA LEU A 6 4.59 1.53 -3.72
C LEU A 6 5.92 1.08 -3.11
N VAL A 7 7.04 1.49 -3.71
CA VAL A 7 8.40 1.06 -3.33
C VAL A 7 9.27 2.28 -3.07
N GLY A 8 10.15 2.21 -2.06
CA GLY A 8 11.08 3.27 -1.72
C GLY A 8 11.79 3.01 -0.40
N SER A 9 12.82 3.83 -0.11
CA SER A 9 13.68 3.69 1.07
C SER A 9 12.90 3.72 2.40
N PRO A 10 13.44 3.11 3.48
CA PRO A 10 12.84 3.21 4.81
C PRO A 10 12.57 4.66 5.21
N ASN A 11 11.46 4.91 5.92
CA ASN A 11 11.08 6.22 6.46
C ASN A 11 10.78 7.34 5.45
N THR A 12 10.68 7.07 4.14
CA THR A 12 10.29 8.05 3.11
C THR A 12 8.77 8.35 3.06
N GLY A 13 8.00 8.01 4.10
CA GLY A 13 6.56 8.34 4.15
C GLY A 13 5.64 7.45 3.29
N LYS A 14 6.11 6.28 2.85
CA LYS A 14 5.31 5.33 2.04
C LYS A 14 3.98 4.96 2.70
N SER A 15 3.97 4.72 4.01
CA SER A 15 2.76 4.35 4.74
C SER A 15 1.72 5.47 4.75
N VAL A 16 2.15 6.75 4.80
CA VAL A 16 1.26 7.92 4.75
C VAL A 16 0.61 8.04 3.37
N MET A 17 1.41 7.90 2.31
CA MET A 17 0.92 7.92 0.92
C MET A 17 -0.05 6.77 0.66
N PHE A 18 0.29 5.56 1.13
CA PHE A 18 -0.56 4.38 1.01
C PHE A 18 -1.89 4.56 1.76
N HIS A 19 -1.86 5.11 2.97
CA HIS A 19 -3.07 5.37 3.77
C HIS A 19 -3.98 6.41 3.12
N ASN A 20 -3.42 7.48 2.53
CA ASN A 20 -4.19 8.47 1.78
C ASN A 20 -4.86 7.89 0.53
N LEU A 21 -4.22 6.92 -0.12
CA LEU A 21 -4.74 6.27 -1.33
C LEU A 21 -5.80 5.22 -1.02
N THR A 22 -5.65 4.47 0.07
CA THR A 22 -6.50 3.31 0.40
C THR A 22 -7.53 3.57 1.49
N GLY A 23 -7.43 4.69 2.21
CA GLY A 23 -8.26 4.98 3.37
C GLY A 23 -8.03 4.01 4.54
N SER A 24 -9.05 3.83 5.39
CA SER A 24 -8.93 3.04 6.63
C SER A 24 -8.89 1.51 6.44
N TYR A 25 -9.08 0.99 5.22
CA TYR A 25 -9.12 -0.45 4.96
C TYR A 25 -7.81 -0.95 4.35
N VAL A 26 -6.90 -1.40 5.22
CA VAL A 26 -5.61 -1.99 4.83
C VAL A 26 -5.46 -3.38 5.44
N THR A 27 -5.18 -4.38 4.60
CA THR A 27 -4.71 -5.70 5.04
C THR A 27 -3.19 -5.69 5.07
N VAL A 28 -2.62 -5.89 6.26
CA VAL A 28 -1.18 -6.07 6.45
C VAL A 28 -0.88 -7.56 6.43
N SER A 29 0.07 -7.97 5.58
CA SER A 29 0.57 -9.35 5.54
C SER A 29 2.06 -9.37 5.87
N ASN A 30 2.42 -10.22 6.82
CA ASN A 30 3.81 -10.57 7.10
C ASN A 30 4.13 -11.83 6.28
N TYR A 31 4.96 -11.69 5.25
CA TYR A 31 5.41 -12.83 4.46
C TYR A 31 6.58 -13.52 5.19
N PRO A 32 6.46 -14.82 5.55
CA PRO A 32 7.52 -15.52 6.25
C PRO A 32 8.78 -15.58 5.37
N GLY A 33 9.92 -15.16 5.92
CA GLY A 33 11.21 -15.13 5.23
C GLY A 33 11.64 -13.77 4.66
N THR A 34 10.83 -12.71 4.82
CA THR A 34 11.22 -11.35 4.43
C THR A 34 10.90 -10.35 5.55
N THR A 35 11.81 -9.40 5.82
CA THR A 35 11.61 -8.30 6.78
C THR A 35 10.77 -7.16 6.18
N VAL A 36 9.96 -7.48 5.16
CA VAL A 36 9.21 -6.48 4.39
C VAL A 36 7.74 -6.63 4.72
N GLU A 37 7.23 -5.65 5.47
CA GLU A 37 5.80 -5.51 5.70
C GLU A 37 5.10 -5.15 4.37
N VAL A 38 4.13 -5.96 3.95
CA VAL A 38 3.36 -5.70 2.72
C VAL A 38 1.96 -5.28 3.11
N SER A 39 1.64 -4.01 2.87
CA SER A 39 0.28 -3.47 2.99
C SER A 39 -0.46 -3.60 1.66
N ARG A 40 -1.70 -4.11 1.70
CA ARG A 40 -2.62 -4.17 0.56
C ARG A 40 -3.93 -3.49 0.92
N GLY A 41 -4.43 -2.67 0.01
CA GLY A 41 -5.69 -1.95 0.15
C GLY A 41 -6.21 -1.63 -1.25
N ARG A 42 -7.51 -1.37 -1.35
CA ARG A 42 -8.09 -0.83 -2.58
C ARG A 42 -8.09 0.68 -2.46
N GLY A 43 -7.66 1.35 -3.51
CA GLY A 43 -7.53 2.80 -3.51
C GLY A 43 -8.05 3.39 -4.81
N GLY A 44 -8.65 4.56 -4.72
CA GLY A 44 -9.07 5.34 -5.87
C GLY A 44 -8.11 6.49 -6.12
N ILE A 45 -7.69 6.70 -7.37
CA ILE A 45 -7.05 7.95 -7.80
C ILE A 45 -7.96 8.57 -8.86
N GLY A 46 -8.64 9.66 -8.51
CA GLY A 46 -9.65 10.29 -9.39
C GLY A 46 -10.86 9.37 -9.61
N GLU A 47 -11.28 9.19 -10.87
CA GLU A 47 -12.39 8.30 -11.26
C GLU A 47 -11.98 6.81 -11.42
N THR A 48 -10.72 6.46 -11.17
CA THR A 48 -10.22 5.09 -11.39
C THR A 48 -10.04 4.36 -10.06
N GLU A 49 -10.71 3.21 -9.92
CA GLU A 49 -10.53 2.26 -8.82
C GLU A 49 -9.45 1.22 -9.14
N PHE A 50 -8.59 0.93 -8.17
CA PHE A 50 -7.46 -0.02 -8.28
C PHE A 50 -7.53 -1.12 -7.22
#